data_AF-A0AAN0V9K6-F1
#
_entry.id   AF-A0AAN0V9K6-F1
#
_cell.length_a   1.000
_cell.length_b   1.000
_cell.length_c   1.000
_cell.angle_alpha   90.00
_cell.angle_beta   90.00
_cell.angle_gamma   90.00
#
_symmetry.space_group_name_H-M   'P 1'
#
loop_
_entity.id
_entity.type
_entity.pdbx_description
1 polymer ?
#
loop_
_entity_poly.entity_id
_entity_poly.type
_entity_poly.pdbx_seq_one_letter_code
_entity_poly.pdbx_strand_id
1 'polypeptide(L)'
;MTDEDIIKLSAKAMGFVLEYRRGSDAFYYDDPETGREAWLPTQDDRQTMLIIAKLRMDICCLHHLARATAHVPYVGFKQCEVPHADDPGARRNALRLAVATVAAKYGQGMLDGGTDERVLGHLLGIEGSTAHAMRGTIRESREEISKACQRLKRKGLVTNKGPFWQAVQR
;
A
#
# COMPACT_ATOMS: atom_id res chain seq x y z
N MET A 1 -8.67 12.91 4.37
CA MET A 1 -8.61 12.28 3.04
C MET A 1 -10.02 12.28 2.52
N THR A 2 -10.23 12.83 1.34
CA THR A 2 -11.56 12.93 0.73
C THR A 2 -11.96 11.58 0.12
N ASP A 3 -13.24 11.39 -0.18
CA ASP A 3 -13.72 10.17 -0.87
C ASP A 3 -13.06 10.01 -2.24
N GLU A 4 -12.85 11.13 -2.94
CA GLU A 4 -12.15 11.16 -4.23
C GLU A 4 -10.69 10.68 -4.09
N ASP A 5 -9.99 11.11 -3.05
CA ASP A 5 -8.63 10.65 -2.76
C ASP A 5 -8.63 9.14 -2.50
N ILE A 6 -9.60 8.62 -1.74
CA ILE A 6 -9.70 7.18 -1.44
C ILE A 6 -9.88 6.39 -2.73
N ILE A 7 -10.78 6.82 -3.61
CA ILE A 7 -11.03 6.17 -4.91
C ILE A 7 -9.76 6.15 -5.76
N LYS A 8 -9.13 7.31 -5.97
CA LYS A 8 -7.93 7.42 -6.83
C LYS A 8 -6.74 6.63 -6.28
N LEU A 9 -6.45 6.76 -4.99
CA LEU A 9 -5.28 6.14 -4.39
C LEU A 9 -5.47 4.63 -4.20
N SER A 10 -6.68 4.16 -3.90
CA SER A 10 -6.96 2.72 -3.84
C SER A 10 -6.82 2.08 -5.22
N ALA A 11 -7.32 2.69 -6.31
CA ALA A 11 -7.10 2.17 -7.66
C ALA A 11 -5.63 2.09 -8.01
N LYS A 12 -4.86 3.14 -7.66
CA LYS A 12 -3.42 3.16 -7.88
C LYS A 12 -2.71 2.02 -7.14
N ALA A 13 -3.11 1.72 -5.90
CA ALA A 13 -2.60 0.56 -5.16
C ALA A 13 -2.93 -0.77 -5.84
N MET A 14 -4.06 -0.83 -6.55
CA MET A 14 -4.47 -1.96 -7.36
C MET A 14 -3.79 -2.00 -8.73
N GLY A 15 -2.99 -0.99 -9.09
CA GLY A 15 -2.30 -0.91 -10.37
C GLY A 15 -3.21 -0.45 -11.53
N PHE A 16 -4.38 0.11 -11.23
CA PHE A 16 -5.29 0.64 -12.22
C PHE A 16 -4.98 2.11 -12.54
N VAL A 17 -5.17 2.47 -13.80
CA VAL A 17 -5.14 3.87 -14.27
C VAL A 17 -6.59 4.30 -14.46
N LEU A 18 -7.01 5.29 -13.68
CA LEU A 18 -8.39 5.78 -13.72
C LEU A 18 -8.60 6.91 -14.72
N GLU A 19 -9.69 6.86 -15.47
CA GLU A 19 -10.23 7.96 -16.29
C GLU A 19 -11.45 8.56 -15.58
N TYR A 20 -11.46 9.88 -15.36
CA TYR A 20 -12.65 10.59 -14.86
C TYR A 20 -13.61 10.93 -16.00
N ARG A 21 -14.91 10.64 -15.84
CA ARG A 21 -15.95 10.97 -16.81
C ARG A 21 -16.99 11.92 -16.22
N ARG A 22 -16.99 13.16 -16.72
CA ARG A 22 -17.88 14.25 -16.29
C ARG A 22 -19.39 14.00 -16.50
N GLY A 23 -19.77 13.01 -17.31
CA GLY A 23 -21.18 12.65 -17.55
C GLY A 23 -21.74 11.61 -16.58
N SER A 24 -20.88 10.88 -15.87
CA SER A 24 -21.28 9.88 -14.88
C SER A 24 -20.72 10.14 -13.50
N ASP A 25 -19.98 11.25 -13.33
CA ASP A 25 -19.31 11.68 -12.10
C ASP A 25 -18.53 10.55 -11.39
N ALA A 26 -17.93 9.66 -12.19
CA ALA A 26 -17.26 8.47 -11.72
C ALA A 26 -15.91 8.25 -12.43
N PHE A 27 -15.07 7.45 -11.77
CA PHE A 27 -13.79 7.01 -12.29
C PHE A 27 -13.90 5.61 -12.88
N TYR A 28 -13.29 5.40 -14.05
CA TYR A 28 -13.32 4.13 -14.76
C TYR A 28 -11.91 3.59 -14.98
N TYR A 29 -11.78 2.27 -15.05
CA TYR A 29 -10.59 1.57 -15.52
C TYR A 29 -10.97 0.54 -16.59
N ASP A 30 -9.98 0.12 -17.38
CA ASP A 30 -10.17 -0.96 -18.34
C ASP A 30 -9.84 -2.29 -17.66
N ASP A 31 -10.87 -3.06 -17.33
CA ASP A 31 -10.77 -4.43 -16.82
C ASP A 31 -10.57 -5.39 -18.01
N PRO A 32 -9.53 -6.25 -18.00
CA PRO A 32 -9.26 -7.16 -19.10
C PRO A 32 -10.31 -8.28 -19.24
N GLU A 33 -11.07 -8.59 -18.19
CA GLU A 33 -12.05 -9.68 -18.20
C GLU A 33 -13.45 -9.18 -18.59
N THR A 34 -13.87 -8.04 -18.04
CA THR A 34 -15.25 -7.52 -18.17
C THR A 34 -15.34 -6.25 -19.01
N GLY A 35 -14.21 -5.65 -19.38
CA GLY A 35 -14.13 -4.41 -20.14
C GLY A 35 -14.10 -3.19 -19.23
N ARG A 36 -14.71 -2.08 -19.68
CA ARG A 36 -14.60 -0.82 -18.93
C ARG A 36 -15.50 -0.84 -17.68
N GLU A 37 -14.88 -0.79 -16.50
CA GLU A 37 -15.58 -0.83 -15.20
C GLU A 37 -15.40 0.46 -14.39
N ALA A 38 -16.41 0.81 -13.59
CA ALA A 38 -16.34 1.93 -12.66
C ALA A 38 -15.63 1.49 -11.37
N TRP A 39 -14.64 2.25 -10.89
CA TRP A 39 -13.94 1.97 -9.63
C TRP A 39 -14.64 2.63 -8.44
N LEU A 40 -15.36 1.85 -7.65
CA LEU A 40 -16.14 2.27 -6.48
C LEU A 40 -16.01 1.25 -5.33
N PRO A 41 -14.81 1.07 -4.75
CA PRO A 41 -14.56 0.06 -3.73
C PRO A 41 -15.32 0.32 -2.41
N THR A 42 -15.85 1.51 -2.18
CA THR A 42 -16.72 1.79 -1.02
C THR A 42 -18.16 1.31 -1.21
N GLN A 43 -18.53 0.91 -2.43
CA GLN A 43 -19.89 0.52 -2.81
C GLN A 43 -19.98 -0.88 -3.43
N ASP A 44 -18.92 -1.35 -4.11
CA ASP A 44 -18.85 -2.69 -4.73
C ASP A 44 -18.02 -3.66 -3.86
N ASP A 45 -18.67 -4.74 -3.42
CA ASP A 45 -18.02 -5.80 -2.61
C ASP A 45 -16.96 -6.55 -3.41
N ARG A 46 -17.10 -6.72 -4.73
CA ARG A 46 -16.12 -7.43 -5.56
C ARG A 46 -14.79 -6.68 -5.55
N GLN A 47 -14.83 -5.36 -5.71
CA GLN A 47 -13.64 -4.51 -5.69
C GLN A 47 -13.04 -4.43 -4.28
N THR A 48 -13.87 -4.42 -3.23
CA THR A 48 -13.41 -4.54 -1.85
C THR A 48 -12.64 -5.84 -1.63
N MET A 49 -13.18 -6.96 -2.11
CA MET A 49 -12.55 -8.28 -1.99
C MET A 49 -11.25 -8.36 -2.81
N LEU A 50 -11.20 -7.76 -4.00
CA LEU A 50 -9.96 -7.65 -4.78
C LEU A 50 -8.86 -6.93 -4.00
N ILE A 51 -9.20 -5.81 -3.33
CA ILE A 51 -8.26 -5.08 -2.48
C ILE A 51 -7.75 -5.97 -1.33
N ILE A 52 -8.66 -6.62 -0.61
CA ILE A 52 -8.33 -7.51 0.52
C ILE A 52 -7.36 -8.59 0.06
N ALA A 53 -7.67 -9.26 -1.05
CA ALA A 53 -6.84 -10.34 -1.58
C ALA A 53 -5.46 -9.85 -2.02
N LYS A 54 -5.41 -8.76 -2.80
CA LYS A 54 -4.15 -8.22 -3.33
C LYS A 54 -3.23 -7.73 -2.21
N LEU A 55 -3.77 -7.02 -1.22
CA LEU A 55 -3.00 -6.46 -0.11
C LEU A 55 -2.90 -7.39 1.10
N ARG A 56 -3.42 -8.63 1.00
CA ARG A 56 -3.43 -9.65 2.06
C ARG A 56 -3.91 -9.09 3.39
N MET A 57 -5.08 -8.44 3.36
CA MET A 57 -5.63 -7.78 4.54
C MET A 57 -6.34 -8.76 5.47
N ASP A 58 -6.14 -8.57 6.76
CA ASP A 58 -7.01 -9.10 7.80
C ASP A 58 -8.14 -8.10 8.07
N ILE A 59 -9.37 -8.58 8.05
CA ILE A 59 -10.55 -7.77 8.31
C ILE A 59 -11.36 -8.33 9.48
N CYS A 60 -11.87 -7.43 10.33
CA CYS A 60 -12.81 -7.82 11.38
C CYS A 60 -13.85 -6.71 11.62
N CYS A 61 -15.06 -7.12 11.97
CA CYS A 61 -16.06 -6.23 12.54
C CYS A 61 -16.32 -6.66 13.97
N LEU A 62 -15.99 -5.80 14.93
CA LEU A 62 -16.14 -6.05 16.35
C LEU A 62 -16.97 -4.93 16.96
N HIS A 63 -18.10 -5.31 17.56
CA HIS A 63 -19.01 -4.40 18.26
C HIS A 63 -19.42 -3.18 17.41
N HIS A 64 -18.80 -2.03 17.67
CA HIS A 64 -19.12 -0.74 17.06
C HIS A 64 -18.05 -0.28 16.06
N LEU A 65 -17.12 -1.15 15.67
CA LEU A 65 -15.97 -0.83 14.82
C LEU A 65 -15.75 -1.90 13.73
N ALA A 66 -15.54 -1.43 12.50
CA ALA A 66 -14.98 -2.22 11.41
C ALA A 66 -13.49 -1.90 11.28
N ARG A 67 -12.65 -2.93 11.24
CA ARG A 67 -11.19 -2.81 11.12
C ARG A 67 -10.70 -3.54 9.88
N ALA A 68 -9.84 -2.88 9.13
CA ALA A 68 -9.01 -3.49 8.12
C ALA A 68 -7.54 -3.31 8.52
N THR A 69 -6.77 -4.39 8.47
CA THR A 69 -5.36 -4.43 8.83
C THR A 69 -4.59 -5.07 7.70
N ALA A 70 -3.43 -4.52 7.35
CA ALA A 70 -2.56 -5.11 6.37
C ALA A 70 -1.12 -5.07 6.87
N HIS A 71 -0.41 -6.18 6.68
CA HIS A 71 0.98 -6.27 7.06
C HIS A 71 1.85 -5.67 5.96
N VAL A 72 2.60 -4.63 6.32
CA VAL A 72 3.58 -4.01 5.42
C VAL A 72 4.97 -4.51 5.83
N PRO A 73 5.69 -5.24 4.95
CA PRO A 73 7.04 -5.69 5.25
C PRO A 73 7.90 -4.55 5.81
N TYR A 74 8.62 -4.83 6.91
CA TYR A 74 9.56 -3.92 7.58
C TYR A 74 8.96 -2.65 8.23
N VAL A 75 7.67 -2.36 8.02
CA VAL A 75 6.94 -1.25 8.66
C VAL A 75 5.95 -1.75 9.71
N GLY A 76 5.55 -3.02 9.62
CA GLY A 76 4.61 -3.66 10.53
C GLY A 76 3.15 -3.46 10.09
N PHE A 77 2.24 -3.65 11.03
CA PHE A 77 0.81 -3.59 10.76
C PHE A 77 0.34 -2.16 10.51
N LYS A 78 -0.40 -1.97 9.40
CA LYS A 78 -1.15 -0.76 9.10
C LYS A 78 -2.62 -1.07 9.17
N GLN A 79 -3.36 -0.24 9.89
CA GLN A 79 -4.78 -0.47 10.11
C GLN A 79 -5.60 0.80 9.95
N CYS A 80 -6.88 0.59 9.64
CA CYS A 80 -7.91 1.61 9.70
C CYS A 80 -9.10 1.04 10.46
N GLU A 81 -9.67 1.85 11.34
CA GLU A 81 -10.89 1.54 12.08
C GLU A 81 -11.96 2.57 11.72
N VAL A 82 -13.18 2.09 11.49
CA VAL A 82 -14.32 2.93 11.13
C VAL A 82 -15.48 2.56 12.05
N PRO A 83 -16.02 3.53 12.82
CA PRO A 83 -17.17 3.28 13.67
C PRO A 83 -18.43 3.04 12.84
N HIS A 84 -19.31 2.19 13.36
CA HIS A 84 -20.61 1.92 12.74
C HIS A 84 -21.70 1.71 13.79
N ALA A 85 -22.95 1.96 13.37
CA ALA A 85 -24.12 1.54 14.13
C ALA A 85 -24.26 0.02 14.10
N ASP A 86 -25.02 -0.53 15.04
CA ASP A 86 -25.20 -1.98 15.17
C ASP A 86 -26.23 -2.54 14.17
N ASP A 87 -26.05 -2.22 12.88
CA ASP A 87 -26.88 -2.71 11.79
C ASP A 87 -26.03 -3.29 10.65
N PRO A 88 -26.53 -4.30 9.91
CA PRO A 88 -25.76 -4.96 8.86
C PRO A 88 -25.27 -4.02 7.74
N GLY A 89 -26.05 -2.98 7.40
CA GLY A 89 -25.73 -2.04 6.34
C GLY A 89 -24.56 -1.14 6.72
N ALA A 90 -24.61 -0.54 7.92
CA ALA A 90 -23.55 0.30 8.45
C ALA A 90 -22.26 -0.49 8.68
N ARG A 91 -22.35 -1.72 9.21
CA ARG A 91 -21.21 -2.64 9.35
C ARG A 91 -20.48 -2.83 8.02
N ARG A 92 -21.23 -3.16 6.96
CA ARG A 92 -20.68 -3.38 5.62
C ARG A 92 -20.06 -2.11 5.05
N ASN A 93 -20.75 -0.98 5.13
CA ASN A 93 -20.24 0.29 4.61
C ASN A 93 -18.96 0.73 5.33
N ALA A 94 -18.91 0.59 6.65
CA ALA A 94 -17.72 0.90 7.45
C ALA A 94 -16.54 -0.02 7.10
N LEU A 95 -16.80 -1.30 6.87
CA LEU A 95 -15.77 -2.25 6.47
C LEU A 95 -15.16 -1.91 5.11
N ARG A 96 -16.00 -1.63 4.10
CA ARG A 96 -15.53 -1.20 2.78
C ARG A 96 -14.70 0.07 2.87
N LEU A 97 -15.14 1.05 3.66
CA LEU A 97 -14.41 2.28 3.88
C LEU A 97 -13.05 2.02 4.57
N ALA A 98 -13.01 1.15 5.58
CA ALA A 98 -11.77 0.78 6.26
C ALA A 98 -10.77 0.15 5.29
N VAL A 99 -11.21 -0.82 4.48
CA VAL A 99 -10.40 -1.50 3.45
C VAL A 99 -9.88 -0.51 2.41
N ALA A 100 -10.77 0.28 1.81
CA ALA A 100 -10.40 1.27 0.81
C ALA A 100 -9.42 2.32 1.37
N THR A 101 -9.59 2.70 2.64
CA THR A 101 -8.69 3.64 3.33
C THR A 101 -7.30 3.06 3.55
N VAL A 102 -7.18 1.79 3.94
CA VAL A 102 -5.86 1.13 4.06
C VAL A 102 -5.19 1.06 2.70
N ALA A 103 -5.91 0.68 1.65
CA ALA A 103 -5.38 0.65 0.28
C ALA A 103 -4.93 2.03 -0.19
N ALA A 104 -5.74 3.07 0.04
CA ALA A 104 -5.42 4.43 -0.35
C ALA A 104 -4.19 4.99 0.38
N LYS A 105 -4.08 4.75 1.70
CA LYS A 105 -2.98 5.29 2.52
C LYS A 105 -1.67 4.52 2.35
N TYR A 106 -1.77 3.20 2.21
CA TYR A 106 -0.61 2.31 2.36
C TYR A 106 -0.38 1.42 1.15
N GLY A 107 -1.40 1.19 0.32
CA GLY A 107 -1.32 0.20 -0.76
C GLY A 107 -0.24 0.49 -1.80
N GLN A 108 0.13 1.77 -2.00
CA GLN A 108 1.27 2.12 -2.85
C GLN A 108 2.59 1.69 -2.17
N GLY A 109 3.22 0.65 -2.71
CA GLY A 109 4.44 0.07 -2.13
C GLY A 109 4.18 -1.05 -1.13
N MET A 110 2.94 -1.52 -0.95
CA MET A 110 2.68 -2.70 -0.11
C MET A 110 2.99 -4.04 -0.79
N LEU A 111 2.97 -4.08 -2.12
CA LEU A 111 3.28 -5.29 -2.88
C LEU A 111 4.78 -5.52 -3.04
N ASP A 112 5.55 -4.43 -3.10
CA ASP A 112 7.01 -4.48 -3.33
C ASP A 112 7.83 -3.87 -2.19
N GLY A 113 7.24 -3.10 -1.27
CA GLY A 113 7.94 -2.14 -0.40
C GLY A 113 8.19 -0.81 -1.13
N GLY A 114 8.14 0.33 -0.43
CA GLY A 114 8.73 1.56 -0.95
C GLY A 114 10.24 1.41 -1.14
N THR A 115 10.90 2.37 -1.78
CA THR A 115 12.35 2.24 -2.07
C THR A 115 13.19 2.10 -0.80
N ASP A 116 12.82 2.78 0.29
CA ASP A 116 13.48 2.64 1.59
C ASP A 116 13.31 1.21 2.14
N GLU A 117 12.10 0.67 2.07
CA GLU A 117 11.76 -0.65 2.59
C GLU A 117 12.44 -1.76 1.79
N ARG A 118 12.44 -1.65 0.46
CA ARG A 118 13.15 -2.57 -0.43
C ARG A 118 14.65 -2.57 -0.15
N VAL A 119 15.25 -1.38 -0.01
CA VAL A 119 16.67 -1.23 0.31
C VAL A 119 16.98 -1.86 1.66
N LEU A 120 16.19 -1.55 2.70
CA LEU A 120 16.40 -2.12 4.03
C LEU A 120 16.25 -3.64 4.02
N GLY A 121 15.20 -4.17 3.40
CA GLY A 121 14.96 -5.60 3.27
C GLY A 121 16.10 -6.32 2.56
N HIS A 122 16.60 -5.77 1.46
CA HIS A 122 17.78 -6.31 0.78
C HIS A 122 19.00 -6.33 1.71
N LEU A 123 19.28 -5.23 2.40
CA LEU A 123 20.45 -5.10 3.30
C LEU A 123 20.34 -5.92 4.58
N LEU A 124 19.14 -6.33 5.00
CA LEU A 124 18.94 -7.27 6.11
C LEU A 124 19.28 -8.71 5.72
N GLY A 125 19.18 -9.06 4.43
CA GLY A 125 19.43 -10.41 3.92
C GLY A 125 20.89 -10.71 3.54
N ILE A 126 21.78 -9.72 3.61
CA ILE A 126 23.18 -9.82 3.18
C ILE A 126 24.11 -9.01 4.08
N GLU A 127 25.41 -9.32 4.09
CA GLU A 127 26.41 -8.60 4.89
C GLU A 127 26.80 -7.22 4.31
N GLY A 128 26.07 -6.71 3.34
CA GLY A 128 26.23 -5.35 2.80
C GLY A 128 26.25 -5.29 1.28
N SER A 129 25.90 -4.12 0.74
CA SER A 129 25.81 -3.90 -0.71
C SER A 129 26.05 -2.43 -1.07
N THR A 130 26.46 -2.20 -2.32
CA THR A 130 26.59 -0.84 -2.86
C THR A 130 25.26 -0.41 -3.49
N ALA A 131 25.00 0.90 -3.54
CA ALA A 131 23.80 1.42 -4.21
C ALA A 131 23.72 1.03 -5.69
N HIS A 132 24.87 0.81 -6.34
CA HIS A 132 24.91 0.35 -7.72
C HIS A 132 24.50 -1.12 -7.86
N ALA A 133 25.02 -1.99 -6.98
CA ALA A 133 24.70 -3.42 -6.98
C ALA A 133 23.21 -3.69 -6.66
N MET A 134 22.59 -2.83 -5.84
CA MET A 134 21.18 -2.91 -5.48
C MET A 134 20.21 -2.67 -6.64
N ARG A 135 20.63 -2.05 -7.76
CA ARG A 135 19.71 -1.61 -8.84
C ARG A 135 18.81 -2.71 -9.41
N GLY A 136 19.36 -3.91 -9.61
CA GLY A 136 18.60 -5.03 -10.18
C GLY A 136 17.51 -5.54 -9.24
N THR A 137 17.82 -5.64 -7.95
CA THR A 137 16.89 -6.15 -6.93
C THR A 137 15.86 -5.10 -6.53
N ILE A 138 16.31 -3.85 -6.32
CA ILE A 138 15.43 -2.76 -5.89
C ILE A 138 14.66 -2.18 -7.07
N ARG A 139 15.06 -2.41 -8.32
CA ARG A 139 14.42 -1.89 -9.54
C ARG A 139 14.26 -0.36 -9.51
N GLU A 140 15.30 0.33 -9.05
CA GLU A 140 15.36 1.78 -8.93
C GLU A 140 16.69 2.32 -9.47
N SER A 141 16.75 3.64 -9.67
CA SER A 141 18.01 4.31 -10.02
C SER A 141 19.01 4.24 -8.86
N ARG A 142 20.31 4.31 -9.18
CA ARG A 142 21.36 4.38 -8.14
C ARG A 142 21.13 5.57 -7.21
N GLU A 143 20.69 6.69 -7.77
CA GLU A 143 20.43 7.94 -7.09
C GLU A 143 19.30 7.79 -6.08
N GLU A 144 18.18 7.17 -6.46
CA GLU A 144 17.06 6.93 -5.54
C GLU A 144 17.40 5.92 -4.45
N ILE A 145 18.15 4.87 -4.78
CA ILE A 145 18.68 3.92 -3.80
C ILE A 145 19.62 4.62 -2.82
N SER A 146 20.50 5.50 -3.30
CA SER A 146 21.42 6.24 -2.44
C SER A 146 20.67 7.20 -1.51
N LYS A 147 19.65 7.90 -2.01
CA LYS A 147 18.77 8.74 -1.17
C LYS A 147 18.04 7.90 -0.12
N ALA A 148 17.54 6.71 -0.48
CA ALA A 148 16.90 5.79 0.44
C ALA A 148 17.86 5.32 1.55
N CYS A 149 19.08 4.90 1.20
CA CYS A 149 20.12 4.57 2.17
C CYS A 149 20.41 5.73 3.15
N GLN A 150 20.48 6.97 2.66
CA GLN A 150 20.68 8.14 3.51
C GLN A 150 19.49 8.39 4.44
N ARG A 151 18.25 8.24 3.96
CA ARG A 151 17.04 8.32 4.80
C ARG A 151 17.06 7.26 5.90
N LEU A 152 17.40 6.01 5.57
CA LEU A 152 17.50 4.91 6.53
C LEU A 152 18.65 5.11 7.53
N LYS A 153 19.78 5.68 7.11
CA LYS A 153 20.89 6.02 7.99
C LYS A 153 20.50 7.05 9.03
N ARG A 154 19.75 8.08 8.64
CA ARG A 154 19.18 9.07 9.57
C ARG A 154 18.21 8.45 10.59
N LYS A 155 17.55 7.35 10.23
CA LYS A 155 16.69 6.56 11.13
C LYS A 155 17.47 5.57 12.01
N GLY A 156 18.80 5.46 11.84
CA GLY A 156 19.63 4.51 12.57
C GLY A 156 19.41 3.04 12.16
N LEU A 157 18.85 2.78 10.98
CA LEU A 157 18.52 1.43 10.50
C LEU A 157 19.62 0.83 9.62
N VAL A 158 20.42 1.67 8.99
CA VAL A 158 21.57 1.25 8.17
C VAL A 158 22.78 2.12 8.50
N THR A 159 23.97 1.57 8.26
CA THR A 159 25.23 2.28 8.32
C THR A 159 25.97 2.14 7.00
N ASN A 160 27.05 2.91 6.80
CA ASN A 160 27.92 2.76 5.64
C ASN A 160 29.39 2.75 6.04
N LYS A 161 30.17 1.90 5.38
CA LYS A 161 31.63 1.85 5.43
C LYS A 161 32.16 2.02 4.01
N GLY A 162 32.55 3.26 3.69
CA GLY A 162 32.86 3.63 2.30
C GLY A 162 31.61 3.51 1.40
N PRO A 163 31.69 2.83 0.24
CA PRO A 163 30.57 2.70 -0.70
C PRO A 163 29.55 1.61 -0.30
N PHE A 164 29.87 0.79 0.70
CA PHE A 164 29.03 -0.31 1.15
C PHE A 164 28.08 0.15 2.25
N TRP A 165 26.80 -0.18 2.07
CA TRP A 165 25.72 -0.01 3.02
C TRP A 165 25.41 -1.34 3.70
N GLN A 166 25.09 -1.31 4.98
CA GLN A 166 24.78 -2.48 5.80
C GLN A 166 23.62 -2.16 6.73
N ALA A 167 22.72 -3.12 6.94
CA ALA A 167 21.71 -2.99 7.98
C ALA A 167 22.38 -3.03 9.37
N VAL A 168 21.89 -2.23 10.30
CA VAL A 168 22.30 -2.32 11.70
C VAL A 168 21.58 -3.54 12.29
N GLN A 169 22.29 -4.66 12.45
CA GLN A 169 21.77 -5.81 13.20
C GLN A 169 21.58 -5.39 14.65
N ARG A 170 20.37 -5.58 15.19
CA ARG A 170 20.06 -5.42 16.61
C ARG A 170 20.06 -6.78 17.28
#